data_AF-A0A3Q0FGE1-F1
#
_entry.id   AF-A0A3Q0FGE1-F1
#
_cell.length_a   1.000
_cell.length_b   1.000
_cell.length_c   1.000
_cell.angle_alpha   90.00
_cell.angle_beta   90.00
_cell.angle_gamma   90.00
#
_symmetry.space_group_name_H-M   'P 1'
#
loop_
_entity.id
_entity.type
_entity.pdbx_description
1 polymer ?
#
loop_
_entity_poly.entity_id
_entity_poly.type
_entity_poly.pdbx_seq_one_letter_code
_entity_poly.pdbx_strand_id
1 'polypeptide(L)'
;MLRHSDRKILGLMETGPAYFAWSSINATQAEEFNKVVKDLLDGLRSKAASGDSRTKYATANATGPDNKFIYGLVQCTPDLSGPDCDNCLLQSINEVPNCCHSKIGTRIVRPSCNLRYETSSLFYGAQTYIPPAPTPSPSPSPSFSPPSMVTTNTSAEDNHDASGSTYADTVSSILLLCCFVVSFSVFI
;
A
#
# COMPACT_ATOMS: atom_id res chain seq x y z
N MET A 1 3.03 -15.56 4.44
CA MET A 1 4.00 -16.54 4.97
C MET A 1 3.41 -17.15 6.23
N LEU A 2 3.40 -18.47 6.38
CA LEU A 2 2.90 -19.16 7.58
C LEU A 2 4.09 -19.74 8.35
N ARG A 3 4.14 -19.52 9.66
CA ARG A 3 5.20 -20.00 10.56
C ARG A 3 4.60 -20.25 11.94
N HIS A 4 4.96 -21.37 12.57
CA HIS A 4 4.59 -21.72 13.94
C HIS A 4 5.83 -22.24 14.68
N SER A 5 5.83 -22.14 16.01
CA SER A 5 6.92 -22.63 16.85
C SER A 5 6.46 -22.80 18.29
N ASP A 6 7.10 -23.71 19.02
CA ASP A 6 6.87 -23.90 20.46
C ASP A 6 7.58 -22.84 21.32
N ARG A 7 8.43 -22.00 20.71
CA ARG A 7 9.06 -20.82 21.33
C ARG A 7 8.45 -19.53 20.80
N LYS A 8 8.65 -18.43 21.55
CA LYS A 8 8.27 -17.09 21.10
C LYS A 8 9.01 -16.75 19.80
N ILE A 9 8.24 -16.44 18.75
CA ILE A 9 8.76 -16.05 17.42
C ILE A 9 8.25 -14.67 16.96
N LEU A 10 7.18 -14.18 17.58
CA LEU A 10 6.59 -12.89 17.21
C LEU A 10 7.47 -11.72 17.69
N GLY A 11 7.72 -10.78 16.78
CA GLY A 11 8.59 -9.63 16.96
C GLY A 11 10.07 -9.97 16.94
N LEU A 12 10.44 -11.21 16.60
CA LEU A 12 11.84 -11.63 16.54
C LEU A 12 12.28 -11.84 15.10
N MET A 13 13.29 -11.08 14.69
CA MET A 13 13.91 -11.21 13.38
C MET A 13 14.71 -12.52 13.32
N GLU A 14 14.31 -13.41 12.40
CA GLU A 14 15.00 -14.67 12.16
C GLU A 14 15.28 -14.84 10.67
N THR A 15 16.53 -15.16 10.36
CA THR A 15 17.02 -15.32 8.99
C THR A 15 17.25 -16.77 8.59
N GLY A 16 17.12 -17.71 9.52
CA GLY A 16 17.33 -19.15 9.31
C GLY A 16 16.27 -20.04 10.00
N PRO A 17 15.91 -21.19 9.42
CA PRO A 17 16.44 -21.74 8.16
C PRO A 17 15.95 -20.96 6.93
N ALA A 18 16.83 -20.83 5.92
CA ALA A 18 16.53 -20.13 4.67
C ALA A 18 16.33 -21.13 3.52
N TYR A 19 15.34 -20.86 2.67
CA TYR A 19 15.10 -21.59 1.42
C TYR A 19 15.50 -20.71 0.23
N PHE A 20 16.27 -21.31 -0.67
CA PHE A 20 16.78 -20.66 -1.87
C PHE A 20 16.29 -21.42 -3.11
N ALA A 21 15.82 -20.69 -4.11
CA ALA A 21 15.53 -21.22 -5.43
C ALA A 21 15.89 -20.18 -6.47
N TRP A 22 16.40 -20.62 -7.62
CA TRP A 22 16.80 -19.73 -8.71
C TRP A 22 16.59 -20.40 -10.06
N SER A 23 16.52 -19.57 -11.10
CA SER A 23 16.42 -20.02 -12.48
C SER A 23 17.69 -20.75 -12.92
N SER A 24 17.55 -21.77 -13.76
CA SER A 24 18.70 -22.37 -14.45
C SER A 24 19.26 -21.46 -15.55
N ILE A 25 18.50 -20.44 -15.96
CA ILE A 25 18.85 -19.52 -17.04
C ILE A 25 19.59 -18.29 -16.48
N ASN A 26 20.67 -17.91 -17.16
CA ASN A 26 21.43 -16.71 -16.85
C ASN A 26 20.94 -15.51 -17.67
N ALA A 27 21.05 -14.32 -17.10
CA ALA A 27 20.84 -13.06 -17.79
C ALA A 27 21.95 -12.80 -18.81
N THR A 28 21.58 -12.13 -19.89
CA THR A 28 22.53 -11.42 -20.75
C THR A 28 23.03 -10.17 -20.00
N GLN A 29 24.26 -9.73 -20.29
CA GLN A 29 24.86 -8.54 -19.67
C GLN A 29 24.79 -8.59 -18.14
N ALA A 30 25.42 -9.63 -17.57
CA ALA A 30 25.32 -10.03 -16.16
C ALA A 30 25.50 -8.87 -15.17
N GLU A 31 26.51 -8.04 -15.37
CA GLU A 31 26.88 -6.95 -14.47
C GLU A 31 25.80 -5.86 -14.44
N GLU A 32 25.29 -5.47 -15.62
CA GLU A 32 24.21 -4.51 -15.73
C GLU A 32 22.91 -5.07 -15.15
N PHE A 33 22.58 -6.32 -15.48
CA PHE A 33 21.40 -7.00 -14.94
C PHE A 33 21.43 -7.05 -13.41
N ASN A 34 22.54 -7.51 -12.82
CA ASN A 34 22.69 -7.62 -11.37
C ASN A 34 22.61 -6.25 -10.68
N LYS A 35 23.12 -5.19 -11.31
CA LYS A 35 22.97 -3.81 -10.81
C LYS A 35 21.50 -3.38 -10.76
N VAL A 36 20.76 -3.58 -11.86
CA VAL A 36 19.33 -3.24 -11.92
C VAL A 36 18.52 -4.06 -10.90
N VAL A 37 18.82 -5.36 -10.74
CA VAL A 37 18.20 -6.20 -9.71
C VAL A 37 18.46 -5.65 -8.31
N LYS A 38 19.72 -5.28 -8.00
CA LYS A 38 20.07 -4.74 -6.69
C LYS A 38 19.35 -3.42 -6.40
N ASP A 39 19.37 -2.48 -7.35
CA ASP A 39 18.73 -1.17 -7.20
C ASP A 39 17.20 -1.31 -7.01
N LEU A 40 16.56 -2.19 -7.79
CA LEU A 40 15.14 -2.52 -7.64
C LEU A 40 14.84 -3.07 -6.25
N LEU A 41 15.62 -4.06 -5.78
CA LEU A 41 15.40 -4.70 -4.49
C LEU A 41 15.69 -3.77 -3.30
N ASP A 42 16.68 -2.88 -3.40
CA ASP A 42 16.98 -1.87 -2.37
C ASP A 42 15.84 -0.85 -2.22
N GLY A 43 15.26 -0.40 -3.35
CA GLY A 43 14.08 0.47 -3.34
C GLY A 43 12.87 -0.23 -2.72
N LEU A 44 12.63 -1.49 -3.08
CA LEU A 44 11.56 -2.31 -2.50
C LEU A 44 11.75 -2.55 -1.01
N ARG A 45 12.98 -2.85 -0.57
CA ARG A 45 13.34 -3.01 0.84
C ARG A 45 12.94 -1.79 1.64
N SER A 46 13.39 -0.62 1.21
CA SER A 46 13.13 0.64 1.90
C SER A 46 11.62 0.89 2.04
N LYS A 47 10.85 0.61 0.98
CA LYS A 47 9.39 0.74 1.00
C LYS A 47 8.72 -0.24 1.98
N ALA A 48 9.08 -1.53 1.94
CA ALA A 48 8.52 -2.53 2.83
C ALA A 48 8.88 -2.28 4.30
N ALA A 49 10.10 -1.82 4.58
CA ALA A 49 10.57 -1.50 5.94
C ALA A 49 9.87 -0.26 6.54
N SER A 50 9.53 0.71 5.69
CA SER A 50 8.74 1.89 6.09
C SER A 50 7.25 1.59 6.32
N GLY A 51 6.77 0.41 5.90
CA GLY A 51 5.38 -0.01 6.04
C GLY A 51 4.99 -0.32 7.49
N ASP A 52 3.74 -0.05 7.80
CA ASP A 52 3.07 -0.50 9.02
C ASP A 52 2.80 -2.02 8.97
N SER A 53 2.20 -2.58 10.02
CA SER A 53 1.92 -4.03 10.09
C SER A 53 1.02 -4.54 8.95
N ARG A 54 0.25 -3.68 8.28
CA ARG A 54 -0.61 -4.05 7.14
C ARG A 54 0.11 -3.95 5.79
N THR A 55 1.26 -3.27 5.74
CA THR A 55 1.93 -2.87 4.49
C THR A 55 3.41 -3.23 4.43
N LYS A 56 3.88 -4.22 5.20
CA LYS A 56 5.26 -4.74 5.14
C LYS A 56 5.59 -5.58 3.89
N TYR A 57 5.18 -5.10 2.72
CA TYR A 57 5.52 -5.69 1.44
C TYR A 57 5.61 -4.59 0.38
N ALA A 58 6.36 -4.86 -0.68
CA ALA A 58 6.43 -3.97 -1.83
C ALA A 58 6.62 -4.78 -3.10
N THR A 59 6.07 -4.26 -4.20
CA THR A 59 6.27 -4.78 -5.55
C THR A 59 6.58 -3.62 -6.49
N ALA A 60 7.43 -3.88 -7.48
CA ALA A 60 7.78 -2.94 -8.54
C ALA A 60 8.47 -3.71 -9.66
N ASN A 61 8.58 -3.06 -10.82
CA ASN A 61 9.40 -3.56 -11.92
C ASN A 61 10.49 -2.56 -12.27
N ALA A 62 11.50 -3.04 -12.97
CA ALA A 62 12.51 -2.22 -13.62
C ALA A 62 12.78 -2.79 -15.02
N THR A 63 13.25 -1.94 -15.93
CA THR A 63 13.72 -2.39 -17.25
C THR A 63 15.20 -2.73 -17.13
N GLY A 64 15.54 -3.99 -17.37
CA GLY A 64 16.92 -4.46 -17.45
C GLY A 64 17.46 -4.48 -18.87
N PRO A 65 18.62 -5.12 -19.08
CA PRO A 65 19.21 -5.34 -20.39
C PRO A 65 18.22 -5.96 -21.40
N ASP A 66 18.45 -5.69 -22.68
CA ASP A 66 17.60 -6.11 -23.81
C ASP A 66 16.14 -5.63 -23.71
N ASN A 67 15.89 -4.55 -22.96
CA ASN A 67 14.55 -4.03 -22.67
C ASN A 67 13.61 -5.07 -21.99
N LYS A 68 14.18 -6.02 -21.24
CA LYS A 68 13.40 -7.03 -20.52
C LYS A 68 12.99 -6.50 -19.15
N PHE A 69 11.72 -6.70 -18.80
CA PHE A 69 11.26 -6.37 -17.46
C PHE A 69 11.82 -7.33 -16.41
N ILE A 70 12.21 -6.78 -15.27
CA ILE A 70 12.54 -7.50 -14.05
C ILE A 70 11.43 -7.14 -13.05
N TYR A 71 10.65 -8.14 -12.63
CA TYR A 71 9.59 -7.98 -11.64
C TYR A 71 10.14 -8.34 -10.26
N GLY A 72 9.94 -7.48 -9.26
CA GLY A 72 10.45 -7.66 -7.91
C GLY A 72 9.34 -7.63 -6.86
N LEU A 73 9.50 -8.45 -5.84
CA LEU A 73 8.67 -8.48 -4.64
C LEU A 73 9.54 -8.69 -3.41
N VAL A 74 9.27 -7.92 -2.37
CA VAL A 74 9.79 -8.18 -1.03
C VAL A 74 8.65 -8.15 -0.01
N GLN A 75 8.78 -8.91 1.06
CA GLN A 75 7.81 -8.96 2.16
C GLN A 75 8.52 -9.28 3.47
N CYS A 76 8.14 -8.60 4.55
CA CYS A 76 8.48 -8.98 5.92
C CYS A 76 7.26 -9.53 6.64
N THR A 77 7.46 -10.24 7.75
CA THR A 77 6.34 -10.60 8.61
C THR A 77 5.80 -9.36 9.34
N PRO A 78 4.46 -9.21 9.46
CA PRO A 78 3.82 -8.00 10.03
C PRO A 78 4.28 -7.57 11.42
N ASP A 79 4.79 -8.52 12.20
CA ASP A 79 5.20 -8.38 13.60
C ASP A 79 6.57 -7.74 13.79
N LEU A 80 7.37 -7.58 12.73
CA LEU A 80 8.71 -6.99 12.83
C LEU A 80 8.68 -5.46 12.97
N SER A 81 9.70 -4.92 13.65
CA SER A 81 9.99 -3.49 13.57
C SER A 81 10.42 -3.09 12.15
N GLY A 82 10.41 -1.79 11.85
CA GLY A 82 10.97 -1.27 10.59
C GLY A 82 12.44 -1.66 10.39
N PRO A 83 13.32 -1.40 11.38
CA PRO A 83 14.74 -1.79 11.31
C PRO A 83 14.97 -3.30 11.13
N ASP A 84 14.20 -4.14 11.83
CA ASP A 84 14.33 -5.60 11.69
C ASP A 84 13.90 -6.09 10.30
N CYS A 85 12.85 -5.47 9.74
CA CYS A 85 12.42 -5.75 8.39
C CYS A 85 13.48 -5.35 7.36
N ASP A 86 14.04 -4.14 7.49
CA ASP A 86 15.12 -3.66 6.63
C ASP A 86 16.32 -4.61 6.68
N ASN A 87 16.78 -4.97 7.88
CA ASN A 87 17.93 -5.84 8.05
C ASN A 87 17.70 -7.26 7.49
N CYS A 88 16.53 -7.86 7.70
CA CYS A 88 16.22 -9.18 7.14
C CYS A 88 16.27 -9.17 5.59
N LEU A 89 15.68 -8.14 4.98
CA LEU A 89 15.68 -7.98 3.54
C LEU A 89 17.07 -7.64 3.01
N LEU A 90 17.85 -6.78 3.68
CA LEU A 90 19.24 -6.49 3.34
C LEU A 90 20.10 -7.76 3.32
N GLN A 91 19.97 -8.62 4.34
CA GLN A 91 20.66 -9.92 4.37
C GLN A 91 20.20 -10.87 3.26
N SER A 92 18.97 -10.74 2.77
CA SER A 92 18.50 -11.52 1.62
C SER A 92 19.05 -10.97 0.31
N ILE A 93 19.10 -9.64 0.15
CA ILE A 93 19.67 -8.97 -1.03
C ILE A 93 21.17 -9.28 -1.15
N ASN A 94 21.91 -9.20 -0.04
CA ASN A 94 23.35 -9.48 -0.01
C ASN A 94 23.70 -10.95 -0.28
N GLU A 95 22.73 -11.87 -0.23
CA GLU A 95 22.94 -13.28 -0.56
C GLU A 95 22.77 -13.56 -2.06
N VAL A 96 22.09 -12.68 -2.80
CA VAL A 96 21.85 -12.85 -4.24
C VAL A 96 23.15 -13.07 -5.04
N PRO A 97 24.24 -12.30 -4.81
CA PRO A 97 25.52 -12.54 -5.50
C PRO A 97 26.15 -13.91 -5.21
N ASN A 98 25.84 -14.55 -4.08
CA ASN A 98 26.44 -15.83 -3.70
C ASN A 98 25.66 -17.02 -4.25
N CYS A 99 24.34 -17.03 -4.06
CA CYS A 99 23.50 -18.18 -4.46
C CYS A 99 23.12 -18.15 -5.95
N CYS A 100 23.00 -16.94 -6.49
CA CYS A 100 22.08 -16.70 -7.60
C CYS A 100 22.61 -15.62 -8.56
N HIS A 101 23.94 -15.46 -8.61
CA HIS A 101 24.59 -14.49 -9.49
C HIS A 101 24.13 -14.66 -10.94
N SER A 102 23.70 -13.56 -11.55
CA SER A 102 23.26 -13.51 -12.95
C SER A 102 22.04 -14.38 -13.27
N LYS A 103 21.32 -14.92 -12.29
CA LYS A 103 20.11 -15.70 -12.54
C LYS A 103 18.95 -14.77 -12.87
N ILE A 104 18.19 -15.09 -13.91
CA ILE A 104 17.04 -14.27 -14.34
C ILE A 104 15.85 -14.31 -13.37
N GLY A 105 15.90 -15.20 -12.39
CA GLY A 105 14.89 -15.32 -11.36
C GLY A 105 15.46 -15.96 -10.12
N THR A 106 15.06 -15.44 -8.96
CA THR A 106 15.52 -15.89 -7.64
C THR A 106 14.41 -15.72 -6.62
N ARG A 107 14.33 -16.67 -5.68
CA ARG A 107 13.50 -16.62 -4.49
C ARG A 107 14.34 -16.98 -3.26
N ILE A 108 14.33 -16.08 -2.30
CA ILE A 108 14.93 -16.28 -0.98
C ILE A 108 13.82 -16.16 0.05
N VAL A 109 13.56 -17.24 0.78
CA VAL A 109 12.54 -17.29 1.84
C VAL A 109 13.26 -17.51 3.15
N ARG A 110 13.23 -16.50 4.02
CA ARG A 110 13.67 -16.57 5.40
C ARG A 110 12.44 -16.60 6.32
N PRO A 111 12.58 -17.01 7.58
CA PRO A 111 11.45 -17.04 8.51
C PRO A 111 10.75 -15.70 8.68
N SER A 112 11.50 -14.59 8.62
CA SER A 112 10.95 -13.25 8.84
C SER A 112 10.82 -12.38 7.59
N CYS A 113 11.35 -12.82 6.44
CA CYS A 113 11.22 -12.06 5.19
C CYS A 113 11.33 -12.93 3.94
N ASN A 114 10.77 -12.43 2.84
CA ASN A 114 10.82 -13.04 1.52
C ASN A 114 11.30 -12.02 0.49
N LEU A 115 12.15 -12.48 -0.41
CA LEU A 115 12.61 -11.79 -1.60
C LEU A 115 12.30 -12.67 -2.81
N ARG A 116 11.73 -12.08 -3.86
CA ARG A 116 11.54 -12.73 -5.14
C ARG A 116 11.75 -11.74 -6.28
N TYR A 117 12.49 -12.14 -7.30
CA TYR A 117 12.45 -11.47 -8.59
C TYR A 117 12.40 -12.49 -9.73
N GLU A 118 11.82 -12.10 -10.87
CA GLU A 118 11.70 -12.92 -12.08
C GLU A 118 11.66 -12.00 -13.32
N THR A 119 12.20 -12.46 -14.45
CA THR A 119 12.03 -11.78 -15.76
C THR A 119 10.97 -12.43 -16.65
N SER A 120 10.66 -13.72 -16.42
CA SER A 120 9.85 -14.52 -17.36
C SER A 120 8.38 -14.11 -17.38
N SER A 121 7.83 -13.69 -16.24
CA SER A 121 6.43 -13.27 -16.13
C SER A 121 6.20 -12.43 -14.88
N LEU A 122 5.15 -11.60 -14.95
CA LEU A 122 4.62 -10.91 -13.78
C LEU A 122 3.97 -11.94 -12.84
N PHE A 123 4.41 -11.99 -11.58
CA PHE A 123 3.99 -12.99 -10.59
C PHE A 123 3.22 -12.41 -9.40
N TYR A 124 2.87 -11.12 -9.44
CA TYR A 124 2.02 -10.45 -8.46
C TYR A 124 0.89 -9.71 -9.18
N GLY A 125 -0.26 -9.56 -8.53
CA GLY A 125 -1.39 -8.84 -9.10
C GLY A 125 -1.09 -7.35 -9.27
N ALA A 126 -1.74 -6.71 -10.25
CA ALA A 126 -1.86 -5.26 -10.26
C ALA A 126 -2.50 -4.82 -8.93
N GLN A 127 -1.99 -3.75 -8.31
CA GLN A 127 -2.56 -3.27 -7.06
C GLN A 127 -4.01 -2.87 -7.29
N THR A 128 -4.96 -3.75 -6.97
CA THR A 128 -6.35 -3.37 -6.84
C THR A 128 -6.41 -2.51 -5.59
N TYR A 129 -6.50 -1.19 -5.76
CA TYR A 129 -6.94 -0.31 -4.68
C TYR A 129 -8.30 -0.87 -4.21
N ILE A 130 -8.32 -1.52 -3.05
CA ILE A 130 -9.57 -1.87 -2.38
C ILE A 130 -9.95 -0.59 -1.62
N PRO A 131 -10.99 0.14 -2.04
CA PRO A 131 -11.45 1.29 -1.29
C PRO A 131 -11.73 0.85 0.15
N PRO A 132 -11.41 1.68 1.16
CA PRO A 132 -11.81 1.38 2.53
C PRO A 132 -13.31 1.09 2.55
N ALA A 133 -13.69 0.00 3.24
CA ALA A 133 -15.07 -0.42 3.32
C ALA A 133 -15.97 0.76 3.74
N PRO A 134 -17.14 0.96 3.11
CA PRO A 134 -18.05 2.02 3.51
C PRO A 134 -18.37 1.87 5.00
N THR A 135 -18.23 2.96 5.74
CA THR A 135 -18.53 3.03 7.17
C THR A 135 -19.95 2.50 7.40
N PRO A 136 -20.18 1.61 8.39
CA PRO A 136 -21.54 1.12 8.67
C PRO A 136 -22.44 2.31 8.98
N SER A 137 -23.57 2.39 8.26
CA SER A 137 -24.60 3.40 8.49
C SER A 137 -25.08 3.30 9.95
N PRO A 138 -25.30 4.43 10.65
CA PRO A 138 -25.78 4.38 12.03
C PRO A 138 -27.09 3.60 12.11
N SER A 139 -27.10 2.55 12.92
CA SER A 139 -28.31 1.75 13.18
C SER A 139 -29.40 2.66 13.73
N PRO A 140 -30.67 2.52 13.31
CA PRO A 140 -31.76 3.31 13.87
C PRO A 140 -31.87 3.03 15.37
N SER A 141 -31.85 4.09 16.17
CA SER A 141 -32.13 4.03 17.61
C SER A 141 -33.51 3.40 17.85
N PRO A 142 -33.69 2.58 18.90
CA PRO A 142 -35.00 2.06 19.26
C PRO A 142 -35.92 3.22 19.64
N SER A 143 -37.06 3.32 18.95
CA SER A 143 -38.13 4.26 19.26
C SER A 143 -38.82 3.81 20.54
N PHE A 144 -38.66 4.56 21.63
CA PHE A 144 -39.48 4.40 22.82
C PHE A 144 -40.81 5.12 22.60
N SER A 145 -41.91 4.35 22.49
CA SER A 145 -43.26 4.91 22.46
C SER A 145 -43.58 5.65 23.77
N PRO A 146 -44.05 6.90 23.74
CA PRO A 146 -44.49 7.60 24.95
C PRO A 146 -45.86 7.07 25.42
N PRO A 147 -46.15 7.08 26.73
CA PRO A 147 -47.51 6.87 27.23
C PRO A 147 -48.42 8.06 26.88
N SER A 148 -49.70 7.76 26.63
CA SER A 148 -50.75 8.71 26.28
C SER A 148 -51.02 9.79 27.33
N MET A 149 -51.45 10.95 26.80
CA MET A 149 -51.82 12.22 27.42
C MET A 149 -52.65 12.16 28.71
N VAL A 150 -52.34 13.08 29.62
CA VAL A 150 -53.34 13.80 30.43
C VAL A 150 -53.22 15.30 30.15
N THR A 151 -54.37 15.87 29.82
CA THR A 151 -54.66 17.23 29.36
C THR A 151 -54.55 18.26 30.48
N THR A 152 -54.02 19.45 30.19
CA THR A 152 -54.60 20.71 30.67
C THR A 152 -54.12 21.93 29.88
N ASN A 153 -55.09 22.51 29.16
CA ASN A 153 -55.27 23.87 28.62
C ASN A 153 -54.28 24.97 29.05
N THR A 154 -53.94 25.89 28.13
CA THR A 154 -54.62 27.21 27.96
C THR A 154 -53.76 28.19 27.16
N SER A 155 -54.41 28.79 26.14
CA SER A 155 -54.25 30.12 25.51
C SER A 155 -52.91 30.57 24.89
N ALA A 156 -53.10 31.06 23.67
CA ALA A 156 -52.20 31.80 22.79
C ALA A 156 -51.83 33.20 23.31
N GLU A 157 -50.75 33.75 22.75
CA GLU A 157 -50.51 35.16 22.34
C GLU A 157 -49.07 35.23 21.78
N ASP A 158 -48.82 35.44 20.50
CA ASP A 158 -48.87 36.68 19.69
C ASP A 158 -47.49 37.38 19.57
N ASN A 159 -47.30 37.97 18.39
CA ASN A 159 -46.14 38.47 17.66
C ASN A 159 -45.21 39.50 18.33
N HIS A 160 -43.97 39.57 17.83
CA HIS A 160 -43.10 40.76 17.52
C HIS A 160 -41.60 40.38 17.69
N ASP A 161 -40.60 40.88 16.99
CA ASP A 161 -40.43 41.80 15.84
C ASP A 161 -38.97 41.68 15.34
N ALA A 162 -38.67 42.34 14.22
CA ALA A 162 -37.42 42.31 13.46
C ALA A 162 -36.25 43.18 13.98
N SER A 163 -35.02 42.81 13.60
CA SER A 163 -33.87 43.68 13.20
C SER A 163 -32.62 42.81 12.99
N GLY A 164 -31.99 42.77 11.80
CA GLY A 164 -30.92 43.69 11.34
C GLY A 164 -29.53 43.10 11.73
N SER A 165 -28.46 43.00 10.93
CA SER A 165 -28.05 43.61 9.66
C SER A 165 -26.84 42.84 9.06
N THR A 166 -26.79 42.74 7.72
CA THR A 166 -25.64 42.90 6.80
C THR A 166 -24.20 42.43 7.15
N TYR A 167 -23.63 41.55 6.30
CA TYR A 167 -22.41 41.84 5.52
C TYR A 167 -22.31 40.91 4.29
N ALA A 168 -22.00 41.49 3.13
CA ALA A 168 -21.79 40.86 1.83
C ALA A 168 -20.30 40.59 1.59
N ASP A 169 -19.95 39.57 0.79
CA ASP A 169 -19.18 39.73 -0.45
C ASP A 169 -18.61 38.41 -1.04
N THR A 170 -19.13 38.09 -2.24
CA THR A 170 -18.48 37.59 -3.47
C THR A 170 -17.56 36.35 -3.45
N VAL A 171 -18.10 35.20 -3.90
CA VAL A 171 -17.34 34.11 -4.53
C VAL A 171 -17.97 33.80 -5.90
N SER A 172 -17.65 34.61 -6.91
CA SER A 172 -18.05 34.37 -8.30
C SER A 172 -16.97 34.92 -9.20
N SER A 173 -16.07 34.05 -9.67
CA SER A 173 -15.20 34.27 -10.85
C SER A 173 -14.30 33.08 -11.24
N ILE A 174 -14.19 31.99 -10.46
CA ILE A 174 -13.20 30.93 -10.77
C ILE A 174 -13.76 29.81 -11.68
N LEU A 175 -15.08 29.68 -11.86
CA LEU A 175 -15.66 28.58 -12.65
C LEU A 175 -15.62 28.78 -14.18
N LEU A 176 -15.37 29.99 -14.69
CA LEU A 176 -15.45 30.29 -16.12
C LEU A 176 -14.12 30.12 -16.88
N LEU A 177 -13.00 29.95 -16.19
CA LEU A 177 -11.69 29.73 -16.83
C LEU A 177 -11.39 28.25 -17.14
N CYS A 178 -12.09 27.30 -16.51
CA CYS A 178 -11.85 25.87 -16.73
C CYS A 178 -12.49 25.34 -18.02
N CYS A 179 -13.53 25.98 -18.55
CA CYS A 179 -14.24 25.47 -19.73
C CYS A 179 -13.54 25.78 -21.06
N PHE A 180 -12.71 26.82 -21.16
CA PHE A 180 -12.07 27.19 -22.43
C PHE A 180 -10.85 26.32 -22.79
N VAL A 181 -10.16 25.74 -21.80
CA VAL A 181 -8.96 24.93 -22.06
C VAL A 181 -9.29 23.54 -22.62
N VAL A 182 -10.49 23.02 -22.31
CA VAL A 182 -10.92 21.69 -22.74
C VAL A 182 -11.35 21.69 -24.22
N SER A 183 -11.80 22.82 -24.77
CA SER A 183 -12.19 22.91 -26.18
C SER A 183 -11.01 23.08 -27.14
N PHE A 184 -9.84 23.56 -26.67
CA PHE A 184 -8.68 23.79 -27.53
C PHE A 184 -7.77 22.56 -27.72
N SER A 185 -7.93 21.51 -26.90
CA SER A 185 -7.09 20.29 -27.01
C SER A 185 -7.75 19.16 -27.82
N VAL A 186 -8.96 19.38 -28.36
CA VAL A 186 -9.67 18.41 -29.22
C VAL A 186 -9.62 18.80 -30.70
N PHE A 187 -9.07 19.97 -31.03
CA PHE A 187 -8.77 20.39 -32.40
C PHE A 187 -7.33 20.89 -32.50
N ILE A 188 -6.38 19.96 -32.52
CA ILE A 188 -5.10 19.99 -33.27
C ILE A 188 -4.67 18.53 -33.46
#